data_AF-A0A4Y7NEW0-F1
#
_entry.id   AF-A0A4Y7NEW0-F1
#
_cell.length_a   1.000
_cell.length_b   1.000
_cell.length_c   1.000
_cell.angle_alpha   90.00
_cell.angle_beta   90.00
_cell.angle_gamma   90.00
#
_symmetry.space_group_name_H-M   'P 1'
#
loop_
_entity.id
_entity.type
_entity.pdbx_description
1 polymer ?
#
loop_
_entity_poly.entity_id
_entity_poly.type
_entity_poly.pdbx_seq_one_letter_code
_entity_poly.pdbx_strand_id
1 'polypeptide(L)'
;MSHSHLQIEFLERLTINSRHVLKYENTELQSKAKACVPLSDLLARAQQNCPSNSKSDSKVLRDALLIELLTWFKESFFTWFDAAHCSTCNKPMQSVGSGVPSADDLRYGAHRVENFKCNVCNATDRFPRYNDPEKLLQTRRGRCGEWANCFTLICRALKYDARYVLDWTDHVWTEVYSERLKRWLHCDSCEAACDKPLLYDVGWGKKLNYVIAFSKDEVQDVTWRYTRNHAEVIKRRNLVSEEWLLQQTNRLSRQLQSSVSDSQRELLTLRLVGELAEFLLPREVKEGEEQGRTSGAVSWRQTRGEMGMFQQEHKPVIWTPSEAEMTNGEFCLEYSASLDKYVRRSDGDSVTDKWSNGAYQAKSVFRKTESDWKMAYLARAEGSSEACLSWKFDLSSTNLVILQATVSCPGTTFEDGEICWKICGSDHCQLLENGCVDYEVDLSGSKWCVLSVEMSRGRGANAWQHTQIARQSTTELNHFPLSLRIFFGSLD
;
A
#
# COMPACT_ATOMS: atom_id res chain seq x y z
N MET A 1 -9.96 -26.96 -24.17
CA MET A 1 -9.04 -27.95 -23.55
C MET A 1 -9.88 -28.97 -22.81
N SER A 2 -9.54 -30.26 -22.84
CA SER A 2 -10.30 -31.28 -22.09
C SER A 2 -10.09 -31.08 -20.57
N HIS A 3 -11.08 -31.45 -19.75
CA HIS A 3 -10.98 -31.36 -18.28
C HIS A 3 -9.74 -32.08 -17.72
N SER A 4 -9.30 -33.17 -18.37
CA SER A 4 -8.10 -33.91 -18.00
C SER A 4 -6.81 -33.11 -18.17
N HIS A 5 -6.70 -32.26 -19.20
CA HIS A 5 -5.49 -31.45 -19.43
C HIS A 5 -5.31 -30.38 -18.35
N LEU A 6 -6.40 -29.66 -18.00
CA LEU A 6 -6.36 -28.64 -16.96
C LEU A 6 -5.99 -29.22 -15.59
N GLN A 7 -6.50 -30.40 -15.26
CA GLN A 7 -6.11 -31.11 -14.04
C GLN A 7 -4.62 -31.47 -14.01
N ILE A 8 -4.04 -31.87 -15.15
CA ILE A 8 -2.61 -32.18 -15.26
C ILE A 8 -1.77 -30.93 -14.99
N GLU A 9 -2.05 -29.82 -15.68
CA GLU A 9 -1.33 -28.56 -15.50
C GLU A 9 -1.47 -28.02 -14.08
N PHE A 10 -2.68 -28.10 -13.50
CA PHE A 10 -2.93 -27.67 -12.14
C PHE A 10 -2.13 -28.51 -11.14
N LEU A 11 -2.15 -29.84 -11.28
CA LEU A 11 -1.42 -30.75 -10.40
C LEU A 11 0.10 -30.57 -10.52
N GLU A 12 0.61 -30.34 -11.72
CA GLU A 12 2.02 -30.04 -11.95
C GLU A 12 2.41 -28.78 -11.18
N ARG A 13 1.62 -27.70 -11.29
CA ARG A 13 1.87 -26.45 -10.56
C ARG A 13 1.81 -26.64 -9.05
N LEU A 14 0.85 -27.41 -8.53
CA LEU A 14 0.82 -27.77 -7.10
C LEU A 14 2.08 -28.52 -6.67
N THR A 15 2.49 -29.51 -7.45
CA THR A 15 3.63 -30.39 -7.13
C THR A 15 4.96 -29.64 -7.17
N ILE A 16 5.17 -28.80 -8.19
CA ILE A 16 6.38 -27.98 -8.32
C ILE A 16 6.52 -27.04 -7.13
N ASN A 17 5.46 -26.32 -6.76
CA ASN A 17 5.52 -25.37 -5.64
C ASN A 17 5.68 -26.09 -4.30
N SER A 18 4.99 -27.23 -4.09
CA SER A 18 5.16 -28.07 -2.90
C SER A 18 6.59 -28.58 -2.73
N ARG A 19 7.29 -28.91 -3.82
CA ARG A 19 8.71 -29.28 -3.76
C ARG A 19 9.62 -28.07 -3.59
N HIS A 20 9.32 -26.96 -4.26
CA HIS A 20 10.15 -25.74 -4.22
C HIS A 20 10.30 -25.20 -2.80
N VAL A 21 9.20 -25.16 -2.02
CA VAL A 21 9.25 -24.64 -0.65
C VAL A 21 10.13 -25.45 0.30
N LEU A 22 10.43 -26.72 -0.02
CA LEU A 22 11.35 -27.54 0.77
C LEU A 22 12.80 -27.04 0.68
N LYS A 23 13.16 -26.26 -0.35
CA LYS A 23 14.47 -25.59 -0.42
C LYS A 23 14.70 -24.68 0.79
N TYR A 24 13.65 -24.06 1.33
CA TYR A 24 13.77 -23.18 2.48
C TYR A 24 14.19 -23.91 3.76
N GLU A 25 14.09 -25.24 3.80
CA GLU A 25 14.48 -26.07 4.94
C GLU A 25 15.96 -26.46 4.95
N ASN A 26 16.72 -26.10 3.91
CA ASN A 26 18.17 -26.30 3.89
C ASN A 26 18.85 -25.42 4.96
N THR A 27 19.56 -26.05 5.90
CA THR A 27 20.15 -25.39 7.06
C THR A 27 21.31 -24.45 6.73
N GLU A 28 22.13 -24.79 5.73
CA GLU A 28 23.21 -23.92 5.24
C GLU A 28 22.63 -22.65 4.61
N LEU A 29 21.59 -22.82 3.78
CA LEU A 29 20.89 -21.72 3.14
C LEU A 29 20.17 -20.83 4.16
N GLN A 30 19.50 -21.40 5.17
CA GLN A 30 18.95 -20.64 6.29
C GLN A 30 20.03 -19.85 7.03
N SER A 31 21.24 -20.41 7.18
CA SER A 31 22.35 -19.72 7.85
C SER A 31 22.85 -18.52 7.02
N LYS A 32 22.98 -18.69 5.70
CA LYS A 32 23.30 -17.60 4.76
C LYS A 32 22.24 -16.50 4.78
N ALA A 33 20.96 -16.87 4.77
CA ALA A 33 19.85 -15.93 4.85
C ALA A 33 19.85 -15.16 6.18
N LYS A 34 20.01 -15.85 7.32
CA LYS A 34 20.07 -15.23 8.64
C LYS A 34 21.24 -14.25 8.76
N ALA A 35 22.39 -14.56 8.18
CA ALA A 35 23.57 -13.68 8.18
C ALA A 35 23.34 -12.36 7.42
N CYS A 36 22.37 -12.30 6.52
CA CYS A 36 22.01 -11.08 5.79
C CYS A 36 21.10 -10.15 6.61
N VAL A 37 20.46 -10.64 7.67
CA VAL A 37 19.46 -9.90 8.44
C VAL A 37 20.12 -9.13 9.59
N PRO A 38 19.93 -7.80 9.72
CA PRO A 38 20.39 -7.01 10.87
C PRO A 38 19.48 -7.26 12.08
N LEU A 39 19.50 -8.50 12.60
CA LEU A 39 18.52 -8.99 13.56
C LEU A 39 18.51 -8.19 14.86
N SER A 40 19.67 -7.78 15.37
CA SER A 40 19.78 -6.98 16.59
C SER A 40 19.07 -5.63 16.46
N ASP A 41 19.25 -4.94 15.33
CA ASP A 41 18.64 -3.64 15.08
C ASP A 41 17.12 -3.76 14.91
N LEU A 42 16.67 -4.80 14.19
CA LEU A 42 15.26 -5.10 14.00
C LEU A 42 14.57 -5.43 15.33
N LEU A 43 15.22 -6.20 16.20
CA LEU A 43 14.69 -6.50 17.53
C LEU A 43 14.61 -5.24 18.40
N ALA A 44 15.61 -4.36 18.34
CA ALA A 44 15.59 -3.10 19.08
C ALA A 44 14.41 -2.20 18.63
N ARG A 45 14.18 -2.06 17.32
CA ARG A 45 13.03 -1.32 16.79
C ARG A 45 11.70 -1.96 17.18
N ALA A 46 11.59 -3.28 17.05
CA ALA A 46 10.38 -4.01 17.46
C ALA A 46 10.06 -3.78 18.95
N GLN A 47 11.07 -3.81 19.83
CA GLN A 47 10.90 -3.54 21.26
C GLN A 47 10.47 -2.10 21.57
N GLN A 48 10.98 -1.13 20.81
CA GLN A 48 10.60 0.29 20.95
C GLN A 48 9.15 0.52 20.54
N ASN A 49 8.71 -0.14 19.47
CA ASN A 49 7.36 -0.02 18.92
C ASN A 49 6.30 -0.84 19.68
N CYS A 50 6.70 -1.74 20.59
CA CYS A 50 5.76 -2.46 21.46
C CYS A 50 5.25 -1.56 22.61
N PRO A 51 3.92 -1.59 22.92
CA PRO A 51 3.36 -0.93 24.08
C PRO A 51 4.08 -1.34 25.38
N SER A 52 4.33 -0.37 26.27
CA SER A 52 5.11 -0.54 27.51
C SER A 52 4.72 -1.76 28.35
N ASN A 53 3.43 -2.10 28.40
CA ASN A 53 2.90 -3.23 29.17
C ASN A 53 3.11 -4.60 28.52
N SER A 54 3.69 -4.67 27.33
CA SER A 54 3.84 -5.89 26.52
C SER A 54 5.27 -6.21 26.09
N LYS A 55 6.25 -5.42 26.54
CA LYS A 55 7.67 -5.53 26.14
C LYS A 55 8.35 -6.84 26.57
N SER A 56 7.78 -7.55 27.55
CA SER A 56 8.28 -8.85 28.02
C SER A 56 7.60 -10.06 27.37
N ASP A 57 6.50 -9.87 26.63
CA ASP A 57 5.84 -10.99 25.94
C ASP A 57 6.59 -11.33 24.63
N SER A 58 7.27 -12.46 24.65
CA SER A 58 8.06 -12.95 23.52
C SER A 58 7.22 -13.15 22.24
N LYS A 59 5.92 -13.42 22.37
CA LYS A 59 5.02 -13.62 21.21
C LYS A 59 4.60 -12.28 20.60
N VAL A 60 4.38 -11.26 21.43
CA VAL A 60 4.13 -9.88 20.94
C VAL A 60 5.35 -9.36 20.20
N LEU A 61 6.55 -9.55 20.79
CA LEU A 61 7.80 -9.15 20.14
C LEU A 61 8.03 -9.90 18.84
N ARG A 62 7.65 -11.19 18.76
CA ARG A 62 7.77 -12.00 17.55
C ARG A 62 6.88 -11.50 16.41
N ASP A 63 5.66 -11.05 16.71
CA ASP A 63 4.78 -10.41 15.71
C ASP A 63 5.30 -9.02 15.31
N ALA A 64 5.80 -8.21 16.26
CA ALA A 64 6.37 -6.89 15.98
C ALA A 64 7.63 -6.99 15.11
N LEU A 65 8.50 -7.96 15.38
CA LEU A 65 9.69 -8.24 14.56
C LEU A 65 9.32 -8.58 13.11
N LEU A 66 8.19 -9.25 12.87
CA LEU A 66 7.73 -9.56 11.52
C LEU A 66 7.37 -8.29 10.73
N ILE A 67 6.80 -7.28 11.39
CA ILE A 67 6.50 -5.97 10.79
C ILE A 67 7.80 -5.25 10.43
N GLU A 68 8.75 -5.17 11.37
CA GLU A 68 10.07 -4.57 11.14
C GLU A 68 10.84 -5.28 10.01
N LEU A 69 10.71 -6.60 9.92
CA LEU A 69 11.34 -7.41 8.88
C LEU A 69 10.76 -7.09 7.49
N LEU A 70 9.44 -6.89 7.37
CA LEU A 70 8.80 -6.49 6.11
C LEU A 70 9.29 -5.10 5.67
N THR A 71 9.32 -4.13 6.58
CA THR A 71 9.80 -2.78 6.32
C THR A 71 11.26 -2.79 5.87
N TRP A 72 12.14 -3.46 6.62
CA TRP A 72 13.56 -3.58 6.24
C TRP A 72 13.75 -4.29 4.90
N PHE A 73 12.96 -5.34 4.62
CA PHE A 73 13.08 -6.07 3.37
C PHE A 73 12.78 -5.14 2.17
N LYS A 74 11.70 -4.36 2.27
CA LYS A 74 11.28 -3.42 1.22
C LYS A 74 12.16 -2.19 1.08
N GLU A 75 12.56 -1.60 2.20
CA GLU A 75 13.21 -0.28 2.20
C GLU A 75 14.74 -0.36 2.13
N SER A 76 15.34 -1.47 2.54
CA SER A 76 16.80 -1.58 2.71
C SER A 76 17.43 -2.79 2.04
N PHE A 77 16.74 -3.94 2.02
CA PHE A 77 17.38 -5.18 1.57
C PHE A 77 17.17 -5.48 0.09
N PHE A 78 15.93 -5.34 -0.42
CA PHE A 78 15.54 -5.81 -1.73
C PHE A 78 15.00 -4.68 -2.60
N THR A 79 15.36 -4.68 -3.89
CA THR A 79 15.02 -3.59 -4.83
C THR A 79 14.04 -4.06 -5.90
N TRP A 80 13.03 -3.25 -6.19
CA TRP A 80 12.05 -3.56 -7.22
C TRP A 80 12.69 -3.35 -8.61
N PHE A 81 12.60 -4.37 -9.47
CA PHE A 81 13.10 -4.30 -10.83
C PHE A 81 11.95 -4.06 -11.81
N ASP A 82 11.81 -2.82 -12.27
CA ASP A 82 10.86 -2.43 -13.30
C ASP A 82 11.55 -2.33 -14.68
N ALA A 83 12.54 -1.42 -14.77
CA ALA A 83 13.36 -1.20 -15.95
C ALA A 83 14.86 -1.19 -15.60
N ALA A 84 15.69 -1.73 -16.49
CA ALA A 84 17.13 -1.66 -16.37
C ALA A 84 17.63 -0.21 -16.54
N HIS A 85 18.68 0.16 -15.80
CA HIS A 85 19.38 1.44 -15.93
C HIS A 85 20.80 1.18 -16.39
N CYS A 86 21.26 1.96 -17.37
CA CYS A 86 22.58 1.76 -17.95
C CYS A 86 23.68 2.11 -16.93
N SER A 87 24.59 1.18 -16.68
CA SER A 87 25.72 1.38 -15.75
C SER A 87 26.69 2.49 -16.19
N THR A 88 26.74 2.81 -17.49
CA THR A 88 27.66 3.84 -18.02
C THR A 88 27.06 5.25 -18.00
N CYS A 89 25.79 5.41 -18.37
CA CYS A 89 25.17 6.73 -18.53
C CYS A 89 23.96 6.99 -17.61
N ASN A 90 23.61 6.03 -16.76
CA ASN A 90 22.49 6.07 -15.82
C ASN A 90 21.13 6.42 -16.45
N LYS A 91 20.95 6.15 -17.75
CA LYS A 91 19.66 6.33 -18.44
C LYS A 91 18.86 5.03 -18.42
N PRO A 92 17.51 5.10 -18.38
CA PRO A 92 16.65 3.94 -18.55
C PRO A 92 16.95 3.21 -19.86
N MET A 93 16.95 1.89 -19.80
CA MET A 93 17.23 1.02 -20.95
C MET A 93 15.93 0.45 -21.51
N GLN A 94 15.91 0.22 -22.82
CA GLN A 94 14.77 -0.36 -23.52
C GLN A 94 14.85 -1.89 -23.50
N SER A 95 13.73 -2.56 -23.23
CA SER A 95 13.63 -4.01 -23.37
C SER A 95 13.79 -4.40 -24.84
N VAL A 96 14.68 -5.35 -25.12
CA VAL A 96 14.94 -5.90 -26.46
C VAL A 96 14.50 -7.36 -26.58
N GLY A 97 13.66 -7.83 -25.65
CA GLY A 97 13.07 -9.17 -25.67
C GLY A 97 13.83 -10.19 -24.81
N SER A 98 13.61 -11.47 -25.10
CA SER A 98 14.19 -12.57 -24.32
C SER A 98 15.63 -12.86 -24.72
N GLY A 99 16.48 -13.09 -23.72
CA GLY A 99 17.84 -13.56 -23.87
C GLY A 99 17.97 -15.07 -23.66
N VAL A 100 19.09 -15.63 -24.13
CA VAL A 100 19.46 -17.02 -23.88
C VAL A 100 20.00 -17.13 -22.44
N PRO A 101 19.48 -18.05 -21.60
CA PRO A 101 20.07 -18.36 -20.30
C PRO A 101 21.50 -18.90 -20.44
N SER A 102 22.42 -18.37 -19.64
CA SER A 102 23.76 -18.94 -19.48
C SER A 102 23.73 -20.19 -18.61
N ALA A 103 24.85 -20.91 -18.53
CA ALA A 103 24.99 -22.06 -17.64
C ALA A 103 24.77 -21.67 -16.16
N ASP A 104 25.24 -20.49 -15.73
CA ASP A 104 25.01 -20.00 -14.37
C ASP A 104 23.55 -19.62 -14.15
N ASP A 105 22.89 -19.02 -15.15
CA ASP A 105 21.47 -18.69 -15.09
C ASP A 105 20.63 -19.97 -14.83
N LEU A 106 20.88 -21.03 -15.61
CA LEU A 106 20.21 -22.32 -15.47
C LEU A 106 20.51 -22.99 -14.13
N ARG A 107 21.77 -22.92 -13.65
CA ARG A 107 22.18 -23.45 -12.34
C ARG A 107 21.34 -22.86 -11.20
N TYR A 108 21.02 -21.57 -11.28
CA TYR A 108 20.20 -20.87 -10.29
C TYR A 108 18.71 -20.75 -10.69
N GLY A 109 18.25 -21.62 -11.60
CA GLY A 109 16.84 -21.77 -11.96
C GLY A 109 16.26 -20.64 -12.80
N ALA A 110 17.08 -19.79 -13.42
CA ALA A 110 16.64 -18.75 -14.35
C ALA A 110 16.49 -19.30 -15.78
N HIS A 111 15.32 -19.87 -16.07
CA HIS A 111 14.97 -20.33 -17.43
C HIS A 111 14.56 -19.18 -18.37
N ARG A 112 14.22 -18.01 -17.81
CA ARG A 112 13.86 -16.81 -18.57
C ARG A 112 14.86 -15.70 -18.27
N VAL A 113 15.37 -15.08 -19.32
CA VAL A 113 16.23 -13.88 -19.22
C VAL A 113 15.60 -12.77 -20.05
N GLU A 114 15.49 -11.59 -19.48
CA GLU A 114 15.05 -10.38 -20.17
C GLU A 114 16.29 -9.55 -20.55
N ASN A 115 16.41 -9.14 -21.81
CA ASN A 115 17.54 -8.35 -22.30
C ASN A 115 17.14 -6.88 -22.46
N PHE A 116 18.08 -5.99 -22.16
CA PHE A 116 17.91 -4.55 -22.26
C PHE A 116 19.05 -3.90 -23.03
N LYS A 117 18.76 -2.81 -23.75
CA LYS A 117 19.75 -2.03 -24.48
C LYS A 117 19.57 -0.54 -24.19
N CYS A 118 20.69 0.15 -23.99
CA CYS A 118 20.72 1.60 -23.82
C CYS A 118 20.67 2.29 -25.19
N ASN A 119 19.74 3.22 -25.38
CA ASN A 119 19.59 3.96 -26.63
C ASN A 119 20.64 5.07 -26.82
N VAL A 120 21.40 5.41 -25.77
CA VAL A 120 22.43 6.47 -25.81
C VAL A 120 23.80 5.88 -26.13
N CYS A 121 24.26 4.89 -25.35
CA CYS A 121 25.62 4.34 -25.47
C CYS A 121 25.67 2.90 -26.01
N ASN A 122 24.53 2.32 -26.41
CA ASN A 122 24.40 0.94 -26.89
C ASN A 122 24.80 -0.17 -25.89
N ALA A 123 25.13 0.16 -24.64
CA ALA A 123 25.40 -0.83 -23.60
C ALA A 123 24.19 -1.76 -23.42
N THR A 124 24.45 -3.02 -23.09
CA THR A 124 23.43 -4.05 -22.86
C THR A 124 23.41 -4.48 -21.41
N ASP A 125 22.22 -4.80 -20.89
CA ASP A 125 22.04 -5.41 -19.57
C ASP A 125 21.12 -6.64 -19.69
N ARG A 126 21.25 -7.56 -18.73
CA ARG A 126 20.46 -8.79 -18.67
C ARG A 126 19.79 -8.89 -17.30
N PHE A 127 18.56 -9.37 -17.31
CA PHE A 127 17.80 -9.66 -16.10
C PHE A 127 17.32 -11.12 -16.11
N PRO A 128 18.15 -12.05 -15.60
CA PRO A 128 17.74 -13.43 -15.38
C PRO A 128 16.70 -13.51 -14.25
N ARG A 129 15.61 -14.26 -14.50
CA ARG A 129 14.52 -14.47 -13.55
C ARG A 129 14.83 -15.66 -12.64
N TYR A 130 15.70 -15.45 -11.65
CA TYR A 130 16.16 -16.51 -10.76
C TYR A 130 15.05 -17.04 -9.85
N ASN A 131 14.91 -18.36 -9.81
CA ASN A 131 14.06 -19.06 -8.85
C ASN A 131 14.86 -19.62 -7.66
N ASP A 132 16.19 -19.60 -7.70
CA ASP A 132 16.99 -20.05 -6.57
C ASP A 132 17.14 -18.93 -5.50
N PRO A 133 16.63 -19.12 -4.27
CA PRO A 133 16.64 -18.08 -3.26
C PRO A 133 18.06 -17.76 -2.74
N GLU A 134 19.05 -18.66 -2.89
CA GLU A 134 20.44 -18.35 -2.56
C GLU A 134 20.98 -17.25 -3.48
N LYS A 135 20.66 -17.33 -4.77
CA LYS A 135 21.05 -16.29 -5.74
C LYS A 135 20.32 -14.98 -5.45
N LEU A 136 19.07 -15.03 -4.98
CA LEU A 136 18.30 -13.84 -4.64
C LEU A 136 18.86 -13.07 -3.43
N LEU A 137 19.48 -13.75 -2.47
CA LEU A 137 20.22 -13.09 -1.38
C LEU A 137 21.41 -12.26 -1.88
N GLN A 138 21.96 -12.63 -3.04
CA GLN A 138 23.08 -11.94 -3.69
C GLN A 138 22.59 -10.82 -4.61
N THR A 139 21.61 -11.12 -5.49
CA THR A 139 21.14 -10.15 -6.48
C THR A 139 20.28 -9.05 -5.87
N ARG A 140 19.56 -9.35 -4.79
CA ARG A 140 18.75 -8.40 -4.00
C ARG A 140 17.81 -7.54 -4.83
N ARG A 141 17.35 -8.06 -5.98
CA ARG A 141 16.46 -7.35 -6.89
C ARG A 141 15.54 -8.30 -7.63
N GLY A 142 14.34 -7.84 -7.95
CA GLY A 142 13.40 -8.58 -8.80
C GLY A 142 11.98 -8.04 -8.73
N ARG A 143 11.01 -8.89 -9.09
CA ARG A 143 9.57 -8.58 -9.02
C ARG A 143 8.90 -9.48 -7.97
N CYS A 144 7.58 -9.48 -7.86
CA CYS A 144 6.86 -10.18 -6.79
C CYS A 144 7.30 -11.64 -6.59
N GLY A 145 7.57 -12.37 -7.68
CA GLY A 145 8.16 -13.72 -7.65
C GLY A 145 9.43 -13.83 -6.81
N GLU A 146 10.45 -13.05 -7.17
CA GLU A 146 11.75 -13.03 -6.48
C GLU A 146 11.62 -12.49 -5.04
N TRP A 147 10.79 -11.45 -4.85
CA TRP A 147 10.53 -10.83 -3.56
C TRP A 147 9.93 -11.82 -2.56
N ALA A 148 8.84 -12.50 -2.93
CA ALA A 148 8.18 -13.48 -2.07
C ALA A 148 9.10 -14.68 -1.79
N ASN A 149 9.78 -15.21 -2.81
CA ASN A 149 10.70 -16.35 -2.69
C ASN A 149 11.83 -16.07 -1.68
N CYS A 150 12.51 -14.93 -1.82
CA CYS A 150 13.59 -14.55 -0.91
C CYS A 150 13.06 -14.23 0.50
N PHE A 151 11.93 -13.53 0.61
CA PHE A 151 11.35 -13.19 1.91
C PHE A 151 10.88 -14.43 2.68
N THR A 152 10.22 -15.39 2.02
CA THR A 152 9.81 -16.66 2.66
C THR A 152 11.03 -17.42 3.20
N LEU A 153 12.14 -17.47 2.46
CA LEU A 153 13.39 -18.06 2.97
C LEU A 153 13.87 -17.36 4.25
N ILE A 154 13.87 -16.02 4.28
CA ILE A 154 14.29 -15.26 5.46
C ILE A 154 13.37 -15.54 6.66
N CYS A 155 12.05 -15.61 6.47
CA CYS A 155 11.12 -16.00 7.52
C CYS A 155 11.47 -17.39 8.09
N ARG A 156 11.72 -18.38 7.22
CA ARG A 156 12.11 -19.73 7.63
C ARG A 156 13.46 -19.75 8.36
N ALA A 157 14.43 -18.96 7.92
CA ALA A 157 15.73 -18.80 8.57
C ALA A 157 15.62 -18.23 10.00
N LEU A 158 14.66 -17.34 10.24
CA LEU A 158 14.32 -16.78 11.56
C LEU A 158 13.30 -17.64 12.35
N LYS A 159 13.06 -18.87 11.89
CA LYS A 159 12.21 -19.88 12.53
C LYS A 159 10.73 -19.49 12.60
N TYR A 160 10.25 -18.63 11.73
CA TYR A 160 8.80 -18.44 11.54
C TYR A 160 8.23 -19.63 10.77
N ASP A 161 7.09 -20.17 11.21
CA ASP A 161 6.28 -21.03 10.36
C ASP A 161 5.73 -20.18 9.23
N ALA A 162 6.18 -20.45 8.00
CA ALA A 162 5.90 -19.62 6.83
C ALA A 162 5.43 -20.47 5.66
N ARG A 163 4.45 -19.94 4.91
CA ARG A 163 3.97 -20.50 3.65
C ARG A 163 4.31 -19.54 2.51
N TYR A 164 4.72 -20.09 1.38
CA TYR A 164 4.70 -19.38 0.10
C TYR A 164 3.29 -19.45 -0.47
N VAL A 165 2.69 -18.31 -0.82
CA VAL A 165 1.32 -18.24 -1.30
C VAL A 165 1.30 -17.82 -2.76
N LEU A 166 0.56 -18.58 -3.56
CA LEU A 166 0.41 -18.38 -4.99
C LEU A 166 -1.03 -18.09 -5.36
N ASP A 167 -1.25 -16.90 -5.91
CA ASP A 167 -2.48 -16.52 -6.57
C ASP A 167 -2.38 -16.82 -8.06
N TRP A 168 -3.36 -17.58 -8.58
CA TRP A 168 -3.41 -17.99 -9.98
C TRP A 168 -3.56 -16.81 -10.94
N THR A 169 -3.95 -15.64 -10.45
CA THR A 169 -4.04 -14.37 -11.21
C THR A 169 -2.73 -13.56 -11.19
N ASP A 170 -1.59 -14.26 -11.19
CA ASP A 170 -0.24 -13.71 -11.37
C ASP A 170 0.21 -12.78 -10.23
N HIS A 171 0.12 -13.26 -8.99
CA HIS A 171 0.79 -12.64 -7.84
C HIS A 171 1.17 -13.69 -6.80
N VAL A 172 2.14 -13.36 -5.94
CA VAL A 172 2.66 -14.26 -4.91
C VAL A 172 3.06 -13.45 -3.67
N TRP A 173 2.94 -14.06 -2.50
CA TRP A 173 3.30 -13.46 -1.22
C TRP A 173 3.61 -14.54 -0.17
N THR A 174 3.74 -14.17 1.10
CA THR A 174 4.03 -15.08 2.21
C THR A 174 2.90 -15.07 3.24
N GLU A 175 2.63 -16.20 3.90
CA GLU A 175 1.89 -16.23 5.15
C GLU A 175 2.82 -16.63 6.30
N VAL A 176 2.63 -16.06 7.49
CA VAL A 176 3.39 -16.41 8.70
C VAL A 176 2.43 -16.72 9.85
N TYR A 177 2.63 -17.86 10.54
CA TYR A 177 1.78 -18.23 11.66
C TYR A 177 2.13 -17.43 12.93
N SER A 178 1.15 -16.71 13.49
CA SER A 178 1.30 -16.02 14.77
C SER A 178 0.89 -16.92 15.91
N GLU A 179 1.84 -17.26 16.79
CA GLU A 179 1.55 -18.02 17.99
C GLU A 179 0.69 -17.27 19.01
N ARG A 180 0.71 -15.93 18.96
CA ARG A 180 -0.10 -15.06 19.81
C ARG A 180 -1.55 -15.08 19.35
N LEU A 181 -1.77 -14.86 18.06
CA LEU A 181 -3.10 -14.74 17.47
C LEU A 181 -3.70 -16.09 17.06
N LYS A 182 -2.91 -17.17 17.13
CA LYS A 182 -3.32 -18.55 16.80
C LYS A 182 -3.90 -18.68 15.39
N ARG A 183 -3.32 -17.94 14.44
CA ARG A 183 -3.73 -17.96 13.02
C ARG A 183 -2.59 -17.53 12.10
N TRP A 184 -2.77 -17.79 10.81
CA TRP A 184 -1.90 -17.29 9.76
C TRP A 184 -2.11 -15.80 9.53
N LEU A 185 -1.00 -15.08 9.38
CA LEU A 185 -0.93 -13.68 9.01
C LEU A 185 -0.51 -13.57 7.55
N HIS A 186 -1.28 -12.81 6.78
CA HIS A 186 -0.87 -12.36 5.45
C HIS A 186 0.39 -11.47 5.54
N CYS A 187 1.38 -11.69 4.68
CA CYS A 187 2.60 -10.91 4.58
C CYS A 187 2.99 -10.69 3.11
N ASP A 188 2.80 -9.48 2.59
CA ASP A 188 3.31 -9.07 1.27
C ASP A 188 4.55 -8.21 1.43
N SER A 189 5.72 -8.78 1.12
CA SER A 189 6.99 -8.08 1.20
C SER A 189 7.15 -6.98 0.14
N CYS A 190 6.46 -7.08 -1.00
CA CYS A 190 6.47 -6.03 -2.03
C CYS A 190 5.78 -4.76 -1.53
N GLU A 191 4.78 -4.91 -0.67
CA GLU A 191 3.94 -3.84 -0.15
C GLU A 191 4.29 -3.45 1.29
N ALA A 192 5.21 -4.17 1.94
CA ALA A 192 5.47 -4.11 3.38
C ALA A 192 4.18 -4.20 4.22
N ALA A 193 3.25 -5.05 3.77
CA ALA A 193 1.93 -5.19 4.36
C ALA A 193 1.84 -6.47 5.21
N CYS A 194 1.32 -6.34 6.44
CA CYS A 194 1.05 -7.44 7.34
C CYS A 194 -0.43 -7.46 7.75
N ASP A 195 -1.04 -8.64 7.77
CA ASP A 195 -2.43 -8.90 8.20
C ASP A 195 -3.53 -8.11 7.45
N LYS A 196 -3.24 -7.80 6.18
CA LYS A 196 -4.10 -7.10 5.23
C LYS A 196 -4.51 -7.97 4.01
N PRO A 197 -5.15 -9.13 4.20
CA PRO A 197 -5.43 -10.05 3.08
C PRO A 197 -6.43 -9.52 2.04
N LEU A 198 -7.30 -8.56 2.35
CA LEU A 198 -8.24 -8.00 1.35
C LEU A 198 -7.59 -6.92 0.47
N LEU A 199 -6.28 -6.67 0.62
CA LEU A 199 -5.49 -5.78 -0.23
C LEU A 199 -5.67 -6.06 -1.73
N TYR A 200 -5.77 -7.33 -2.10
CA TYR A 200 -5.85 -7.75 -3.50
C TYR A 200 -7.27 -7.65 -4.07
N ASP A 201 -8.27 -8.17 -3.36
CA ASP A 201 -9.67 -8.19 -3.79
C ASP A 201 -10.28 -6.77 -3.75
N VAL A 202 -10.11 -6.07 -2.63
CA VAL A 202 -10.69 -4.74 -2.41
C VAL A 202 -9.76 -3.64 -2.90
N GLY A 203 -8.51 -3.62 -2.42
CA GLY A 203 -7.57 -2.57 -2.77
C GLY A 203 -7.24 -2.57 -4.26
N TRP A 204 -6.76 -3.69 -4.79
CA TRP A 204 -6.33 -3.77 -6.19
C TRP A 204 -7.47 -4.13 -7.15
N GLY A 205 -8.66 -4.47 -6.64
CA GLY A 205 -9.79 -4.89 -7.46
C GLY A 205 -9.60 -6.21 -8.20
N LYS A 206 -8.60 -7.03 -7.81
CA LYS A 206 -8.25 -8.28 -8.50
C LYS A 206 -9.43 -9.24 -8.51
N LYS A 207 -9.67 -9.86 -9.66
CA LYS A 207 -10.69 -10.92 -9.81
C LYS A 207 -10.10 -12.28 -9.48
N LEU A 208 -9.85 -12.51 -8.18
CA LEU A 208 -9.24 -13.74 -7.67
C LEU A 208 -10.05 -15.00 -8.05
N ASN A 209 -9.35 -16.13 -8.18
CA ASN A 209 -9.94 -17.45 -8.42
C ASN A 209 -9.37 -18.54 -7.48
N TYR A 210 -8.07 -18.83 -7.53
CA TYR A 210 -7.39 -19.82 -6.71
C TYR A 210 -6.18 -19.19 -6.04
N VAL A 211 -6.13 -19.26 -4.71
CA VAL A 211 -4.98 -18.85 -3.91
C VAL A 211 -4.55 -20.03 -3.05
N ILE A 212 -3.39 -20.60 -3.36
CA ILE A 212 -2.90 -21.83 -2.74
C ILE A 212 -1.61 -21.53 -1.97
N ALA A 213 -1.57 -21.96 -0.71
CA ALA A 213 -0.42 -21.84 0.16
C ALA A 213 0.38 -23.15 0.23
N PHE A 214 1.70 -23.03 0.28
CA PHE A 214 2.66 -24.14 0.31
C PHE A 214 3.65 -23.93 1.46
N SER A 215 3.82 -24.93 2.32
CA SER A 215 4.87 -24.97 3.33
C SER A 215 5.57 -26.32 3.36
N LYS A 216 6.54 -26.48 4.26
CA LYS A 216 7.13 -27.79 4.57
C LYS A 216 6.14 -28.81 5.13
N ASP A 217 5.02 -28.35 5.70
CA ASP A 217 4.09 -29.20 6.45
C ASP A 217 2.77 -29.43 5.70
N GLU A 218 2.39 -28.56 4.75
CA GLU A 218 1.08 -28.64 4.09
C GLU A 218 1.00 -27.89 2.75
N VAL A 219 -0.01 -28.28 1.96
CA VAL A 219 -0.57 -27.54 0.82
C VAL A 219 -2.03 -27.23 1.14
N GLN A 220 -2.40 -25.96 1.18
CA GLN A 220 -3.74 -25.53 1.63
C GLN A 220 -4.35 -24.53 0.63
N ASP A 221 -5.62 -24.71 0.30
CA ASP A 221 -6.39 -23.67 -0.38
C ASP A 221 -6.77 -22.59 0.64
N VAL A 222 -6.23 -21.39 0.45
CA VAL A 222 -6.40 -20.24 1.33
C VAL A 222 -7.21 -19.13 0.67
N THR A 223 -7.84 -19.40 -0.48
CA THR A 223 -8.59 -18.42 -1.29
C THR A 223 -9.55 -17.57 -0.47
N TRP A 224 -10.28 -18.20 0.46
CA TRP A 224 -11.34 -17.57 1.25
C TRP A 224 -10.82 -16.51 2.23
N ARG A 225 -9.53 -16.56 2.60
CA ARG A 225 -8.89 -15.48 3.38
C ARG A 225 -8.79 -14.17 2.62
N TYR A 226 -8.63 -14.27 1.30
CA TYR A 226 -8.23 -13.15 0.43
C TYR A 226 -9.39 -12.54 -0.34
N THR A 227 -10.63 -12.95 -0.04
CA THR A 227 -11.81 -12.36 -0.66
C THR A 227 -12.92 -12.11 0.35
N ARG A 228 -13.70 -11.06 0.10
CA ARG A 228 -14.95 -10.79 0.81
C ARG A 228 -16.19 -11.26 0.06
N ASN A 229 -16.04 -11.81 -1.15
CA ASN A 229 -17.14 -12.23 -2.01
C ASN A 229 -16.92 -13.65 -2.53
N HIS A 230 -17.18 -14.64 -1.67
CA HIS A 230 -16.99 -16.05 -1.98
C HIS A 230 -17.84 -16.48 -3.19
N ALA A 231 -19.06 -15.96 -3.31
CA ALA A 231 -19.97 -16.29 -4.41
C ALA A 231 -19.41 -15.89 -5.79
N GLU A 232 -18.79 -14.72 -5.89
CA GLU A 232 -18.16 -14.28 -7.14
C GLU A 232 -16.88 -15.04 -7.47
N VAL A 233 -16.10 -15.42 -6.45
CA VAL A 233 -14.90 -16.23 -6.64
C VAL A 233 -15.26 -17.64 -7.12
N ILE A 234 -16.29 -18.28 -6.55
CA ILE A 234 -16.77 -19.61 -6.98
C ILE A 234 -17.12 -19.62 -8.48
N LYS A 235 -17.75 -18.56 -9.00
CA LYS A 235 -18.08 -18.45 -10.44
C LYS A 235 -16.83 -18.44 -11.34
N ARG A 236 -15.67 -18.00 -10.82
CA ARG A 236 -14.39 -17.92 -11.54
C ARG A 236 -13.54 -19.18 -11.38
N ARG A 237 -13.92 -20.12 -10.51
CA ARG A 237 -13.19 -21.35 -10.22
C ARG A 237 -13.60 -22.48 -11.16
N ASN A 238 -13.21 -22.33 -12.42
CA ASN A 238 -13.61 -23.20 -13.53
C ASN A 238 -12.46 -24.06 -14.12
N LEU A 239 -11.28 -24.07 -13.49
CA LEU A 239 -10.12 -24.83 -13.98
C LEU A 239 -10.17 -26.30 -13.56
N VAL A 240 -10.61 -26.56 -12.33
CA VAL A 240 -10.76 -27.90 -11.73
C VAL A 240 -11.96 -27.90 -10.79
N SER A 241 -12.54 -29.07 -10.50
CA SER A 241 -13.63 -29.18 -9.52
C SER A 241 -13.13 -28.99 -8.09
N GLU A 242 -13.98 -28.44 -7.22
CA GLU A 242 -13.65 -28.22 -5.80
C GLU A 242 -13.30 -29.52 -5.07
N GLU A 243 -14.04 -30.60 -5.35
CA GLU A 243 -13.76 -31.91 -4.78
C GLU A 243 -12.38 -32.43 -5.19
N TRP A 244 -12.02 -32.29 -6.47
CA TRP A 244 -10.71 -32.73 -6.95
C TRP A 244 -9.58 -31.91 -6.31
N LEU A 245 -9.75 -30.59 -6.20
CA LEU A 245 -8.74 -29.72 -5.58
C LEU A 245 -8.53 -30.10 -4.12
N LEU A 246 -9.62 -30.28 -3.36
CA LEU A 246 -9.58 -30.72 -1.97
C LEU A 246 -8.89 -32.08 -1.82
N GLN A 247 -9.16 -33.04 -2.70
CA GLN A 247 -8.49 -34.34 -2.69
C GLN A 247 -6.98 -34.20 -2.94
N GLN A 248 -6.56 -33.37 -3.90
CA GLN A 248 -5.15 -33.21 -4.23
C GLN A 248 -4.36 -32.45 -3.16
N THR A 249 -4.90 -31.36 -2.60
CA THR A 249 -4.24 -30.63 -1.51
C THR A 249 -4.09 -31.52 -0.27
N ASN A 250 -5.14 -32.24 0.12
CA ASN A 250 -5.08 -33.22 1.21
C ASN A 250 -4.07 -34.34 0.96
N ARG A 251 -4.01 -34.87 -0.27
CA ARG A 251 -3.03 -35.90 -0.63
C ARG A 251 -1.60 -35.40 -0.46
N LEU A 252 -1.29 -34.19 -0.94
CA LEU A 252 0.03 -33.58 -0.80
C LEU A 252 0.38 -33.29 0.66
N SER A 253 -0.56 -32.72 1.43
CA SER A 253 -0.37 -32.47 2.87
C SER A 253 -0.09 -33.75 3.64
N ARG A 254 -0.83 -34.85 3.39
CA ARG A 254 -0.56 -36.15 4.02
C ARG A 254 0.82 -36.71 3.66
N GLN A 255 1.30 -36.48 2.43
CA GLN A 255 2.64 -36.88 2.02
C GLN A 255 3.71 -36.09 2.78
N LEU A 256 3.54 -34.77 2.92
CA LEU A 256 4.46 -33.92 3.70
C LEU A 256 4.46 -34.29 5.20
N GLN A 257 3.31 -34.73 5.73
CA GLN A 257 3.14 -35.10 7.14
C GLN A 257 3.42 -36.56 7.45
N SER A 258 3.94 -37.35 6.49
CA SER A 258 4.10 -38.80 6.67
C SER A 258 5.09 -39.16 7.78
N SER A 259 6.11 -38.34 8.00
CA SER A 259 7.16 -38.53 9.01
C SER A 259 7.01 -37.63 10.25
N VAL A 260 5.87 -36.96 10.39
CA VAL A 260 5.60 -36.05 11.50
C VAL A 260 5.09 -36.83 12.72
N SER A 261 5.49 -36.45 13.94
CA SER A 261 5.03 -37.08 15.18
C SER A 261 3.53 -36.85 15.42
N ASP A 262 2.90 -37.71 16.22
CA ASP A 262 1.47 -37.60 16.54
C ASP A 262 1.12 -36.26 17.19
N SER A 263 1.96 -35.77 18.11
CA SER A 263 1.79 -34.46 18.76
C SER A 263 1.82 -33.29 17.77
N GLN A 264 2.72 -33.34 16.78
CA GLN A 264 2.81 -32.30 15.77
C GLN A 264 1.65 -32.40 14.77
N ARG A 265 1.19 -33.62 14.45
CA ARG A 265 0.00 -33.83 13.62
C ARG A 265 -1.26 -33.29 14.29
N GLU A 266 -1.42 -33.49 15.59
CA GLU A 266 -2.51 -32.91 16.37
C GLU A 266 -2.48 -31.37 16.33
N LEU A 267 -1.29 -30.78 16.53
CA LEU A 267 -1.11 -29.33 16.41
C LEU A 267 -1.49 -28.80 15.02
N LEU A 268 -1.02 -29.44 13.94
CA LEU A 268 -1.36 -29.05 12.57
C LEU A 268 -2.87 -29.18 12.31
N THR A 269 -3.50 -30.23 12.83
CA THR A 269 -4.95 -30.43 12.74
C THR A 269 -5.71 -29.31 13.44
N LEU A 270 -5.29 -28.90 14.64
CA LEU A 270 -5.91 -27.80 15.37
C LEU A 270 -5.79 -26.47 14.61
N ARG A 271 -4.62 -26.21 14.00
CA ARG A 271 -4.40 -25.03 13.15
C ARG A 271 -5.33 -25.04 11.93
N LEU A 272 -5.47 -26.19 11.26
CA LEU A 272 -6.36 -26.36 10.12
C LEU A 272 -7.82 -26.10 10.51
N VAL A 273 -8.28 -26.63 11.66
CA VAL A 273 -9.66 -26.38 12.14
C VAL A 273 -9.90 -24.88 12.37
N GLY A 274 -8.96 -24.18 13.00
CA GLY A 274 -9.05 -22.73 13.21
C GLY A 274 -9.09 -21.95 11.89
N GLU A 275 -8.29 -22.38 10.91
CA GLU A 275 -8.25 -21.78 9.58
C GLU A 275 -9.56 -22.04 8.78
N LEU A 276 -10.10 -23.25 8.83
CA LEU A 276 -11.38 -23.56 8.18
C LEU A 276 -12.54 -22.78 8.80
N ALA A 277 -12.53 -22.58 10.12
CA ALA A 277 -13.52 -21.74 10.80
C ALA A 277 -13.42 -20.27 10.35
N GLU A 278 -12.21 -19.75 10.15
CA GLU A 278 -11.97 -18.41 9.59
C GLU A 278 -12.59 -18.27 8.18
N PHE A 279 -12.56 -19.32 7.38
CA PHE A 279 -13.04 -19.31 5.99
C PHE A 279 -14.56 -19.39 5.84
N LEU A 280 -15.30 -19.74 6.90
CA LEU A 280 -16.76 -19.86 6.82
C LEU A 280 -17.46 -18.52 6.61
N LEU A 281 -16.86 -17.42 7.10
CA LEU A 281 -17.44 -16.09 7.04
C LEU A 281 -16.55 -15.17 6.19
N PRO A 282 -17.13 -14.47 5.19
CA PRO A 282 -16.38 -13.45 4.47
C PRO A 282 -15.80 -12.41 5.42
N ARG A 283 -14.55 -12.00 5.16
CA ARG A 283 -13.86 -11.00 5.98
C ARG A 283 -14.44 -9.60 5.76
N GLU A 284 -14.42 -8.82 6.84
CA GLU A 284 -14.64 -7.37 6.78
C GLU A 284 -13.36 -6.64 6.35
N VAL A 285 -13.53 -5.52 5.66
CA VAL A 285 -12.42 -4.68 5.19
C VAL A 285 -11.83 -3.91 6.36
N LYS A 286 -10.55 -4.12 6.60
CA LYS A 286 -9.77 -3.38 7.60
C LYS A 286 -9.18 -2.10 7.01
N GLU A 287 -8.85 -1.16 7.90
CA GLU A 287 -8.15 0.06 7.50
C GLU A 287 -6.84 -0.26 6.73
N GLY A 288 -6.69 0.38 5.58
CA GLY A 288 -5.53 0.21 4.71
C GLY A 288 -5.56 -1.00 3.78
N GLU A 289 -6.64 -1.80 3.75
CA GLU A 289 -6.84 -2.85 2.73
C GLU A 289 -7.45 -2.31 1.42
N GLU A 290 -8.01 -1.11 1.45
CA GLU A 290 -8.54 -0.41 0.26
C GLU A 290 -7.44 0.24 -0.60
N GLN A 291 -6.18 0.14 -0.15
CA GLN A 291 -5.05 0.75 -0.82
C GLN A 291 -4.76 0.04 -2.15
N GLY A 292 -4.57 0.83 -3.20
CA GLY A 292 -4.04 0.33 -4.47
C GLY A 292 -2.61 -0.21 -4.35
N ARG A 293 -2.17 -0.93 -5.36
CA ARG A 293 -0.81 -1.47 -5.43
C ARG A 293 0.23 -0.35 -5.40
N THR A 294 1.30 -0.52 -4.63
CA THR A 294 2.41 0.44 -4.58
C THR A 294 3.64 -0.01 -5.37
N SER A 295 3.82 -1.32 -5.58
CA SER A 295 4.93 -1.87 -6.38
C SER A 295 4.64 -1.88 -7.88
N GLY A 296 5.67 -1.62 -8.69
CA GLY A 296 5.57 -1.64 -10.16
C GLY A 296 5.25 -0.30 -10.82
N ALA A 297 5.54 -0.20 -12.12
CA ALA A 297 5.29 0.99 -12.92
C ALA A 297 3.83 1.44 -12.84
N VAL A 298 3.59 2.75 -12.82
CA VAL A 298 2.24 3.34 -12.80
C VAL A 298 1.39 2.85 -13.98
N SER A 299 1.95 2.87 -15.20
CA SER A 299 1.26 2.42 -16.40
C SER A 299 0.86 0.95 -16.35
N TRP A 300 1.71 0.11 -15.75
CA TRP A 300 1.42 -1.30 -15.49
C TRP A 300 0.23 -1.43 -14.52
N ARG A 301 0.22 -0.65 -13.43
CA ARG A 301 -0.83 -0.71 -12.39
C ARG A 301 -2.18 -0.24 -12.93
N GLN A 302 -2.17 0.85 -13.69
CA GLN A 302 -3.35 1.41 -14.37
C GLN A 302 -3.96 0.42 -15.36
N THR A 303 -3.14 -0.19 -16.23
CA THR A 303 -3.62 -1.16 -17.24
C THR A 303 -4.34 -2.35 -16.59
N ARG A 304 -3.96 -2.70 -15.37
CA ARG A 304 -4.54 -3.81 -14.62
C ARG A 304 -5.63 -3.40 -13.63
N GLY A 305 -5.95 -2.11 -13.53
CA GLY A 305 -6.94 -1.60 -12.58
C GLY A 305 -6.51 -1.70 -11.11
N GLU A 306 -5.22 -1.89 -10.83
CA GLU A 306 -4.70 -2.13 -9.47
C GLU A 306 -4.39 -0.81 -8.72
N MET A 307 -4.92 0.32 -9.16
CA MET A 307 -4.60 1.66 -8.62
C MET A 307 -5.32 2.00 -7.31
N GLY A 308 -6.19 1.11 -6.81
CA GLY A 308 -7.12 1.45 -5.73
C GLY A 308 -8.48 1.80 -6.29
N MET A 309 -9.56 1.40 -5.59
CA MET A 309 -10.87 2.01 -5.82
C MET A 309 -10.83 3.45 -5.28
N PHE A 310 -10.37 4.41 -6.08
CA PHE A 310 -10.55 5.84 -5.78
C PHE A 310 -12.00 6.25 -6.04
N GLN A 311 -12.89 5.71 -5.22
CA GLN A 311 -14.22 6.22 -4.95
C GLN A 311 -14.49 5.96 -3.46
N GLN A 312 -13.71 6.55 -2.57
CA GLN A 312 -14.28 6.86 -1.26
C GLN A 312 -15.39 7.87 -1.53
N GLU A 313 -16.63 7.54 -1.15
CA GLU A 313 -17.67 8.54 -0.95
C GLU A 313 -17.13 9.51 0.10
N HIS A 314 -16.49 10.59 -0.36
CA HIS A 314 -15.99 11.64 0.51
C HIS A 314 -17.17 12.21 1.28
N LYS A 315 -17.23 11.97 2.59
CA LYS A 315 -18.29 12.54 3.42
C LYS A 315 -18.02 14.04 3.56
N PRO A 316 -18.89 14.92 3.04
CA PRO A 316 -18.64 16.35 3.06
C PRO A 316 -18.63 16.88 4.50
N VAL A 317 -17.55 17.58 4.86
CA VAL A 317 -17.42 18.26 6.16
C VAL A 317 -17.80 19.74 6.02
N ILE A 318 -18.67 20.20 6.90
CA ILE A 318 -19.08 21.60 7.00
C ILE A 318 -18.64 22.10 8.37
N TRP A 319 -17.80 23.13 8.39
CA TRP A 319 -17.36 23.78 9.62
C TRP A 319 -18.43 24.77 10.07
N THR A 320 -18.88 24.64 11.31
CA THR A 320 -19.82 25.56 11.96
C THR A 320 -19.17 26.15 13.21
N PRO A 321 -19.47 27.40 13.59
CA PRO A 321 -18.81 28.05 14.71
C PRO A 321 -19.07 27.32 16.04
N SER A 322 -18.07 27.26 16.92
CA SER A 322 -18.26 26.80 18.31
C SER A 322 -18.85 27.90 19.19
N GLU A 323 -19.26 27.60 20.42
CA GLU A 323 -19.75 28.62 21.36
C GLU A 323 -18.71 29.69 21.68
N ALA A 324 -17.44 29.30 21.80
CA ALA A 324 -16.33 30.23 22.01
C ALA A 324 -16.15 31.16 20.82
N GLU A 325 -16.22 30.62 19.60
CA GLU A 325 -16.10 31.39 18.36
C GLU A 325 -17.30 32.31 18.13
N MET A 326 -18.52 31.87 18.49
CA MET A 326 -19.71 32.73 18.47
C MET A 326 -19.58 33.93 19.41
N THR A 327 -18.83 33.77 20.51
CA THR A 327 -18.55 34.86 21.46
C THR A 327 -17.45 35.80 20.95
N ASN A 328 -16.41 35.24 20.32
CA ASN A 328 -15.24 35.98 19.87
C ASN A 328 -15.40 36.59 18.45
N GLY A 329 -16.38 36.13 17.68
CA GLY A 329 -16.64 36.61 16.31
C GLY A 329 -15.61 36.13 15.28
N GLU A 330 -14.92 35.03 15.54
CA GLU A 330 -13.81 34.55 14.71
C GLU A 330 -13.77 33.02 14.59
N PHE A 331 -13.56 32.52 13.37
CA PHE A 331 -13.18 31.16 13.06
C PHE A 331 -11.81 31.16 12.36
N CYS A 332 -10.88 30.30 12.78
CA CYS A 332 -9.55 30.19 12.20
C CYS A 332 -9.11 28.73 12.13
N LEU A 333 -9.01 28.21 10.90
CA LEU A 333 -8.60 26.85 10.59
C LEU A 333 -7.30 26.85 9.78
N GLU A 334 -6.32 26.08 10.24
CA GLU A 334 -5.02 25.95 9.58
C GLU A 334 -4.72 24.48 9.27
N TYR A 335 -4.03 24.19 8.17
CA TYR A 335 -3.65 22.83 7.77
C TYR A 335 -2.13 22.70 7.54
N SER A 336 -1.56 21.58 8.01
CA SER A 336 -0.17 21.20 7.74
C SER A 336 -0.12 19.89 6.97
N ALA A 337 0.49 19.92 5.78
CA ALA A 337 0.76 18.69 5.03
C ALA A 337 1.87 17.87 5.67
N SER A 338 2.83 18.48 6.37
CA SER A 338 3.89 17.73 7.09
C SER A 338 3.29 16.79 8.15
N LEU A 339 2.40 17.33 8.98
CA LEU A 339 1.74 16.58 10.07
C LEU A 339 0.47 15.85 9.64
N ASP A 340 -0.05 16.17 8.45
CA ASP A 340 -1.36 15.73 7.97
C ASP A 340 -2.50 15.98 8.94
N LYS A 341 -2.62 17.21 9.43
CA LYS A 341 -3.68 17.58 10.38
C LYS A 341 -4.10 19.04 10.24
N TYR A 342 -5.33 19.30 10.66
CA TYR A 342 -5.85 20.64 10.87
C TYR A 342 -5.70 21.05 12.33
N VAL A 343 -5.51 22.35 12.56
CA VAL A 343 -5.63 22.97 13.88
C VAL A 343 -6.62 24.11 13.79
N ARG A 344 -7.63 24.09 14.66
CA ARG A 344 -8.63 25.15 14.80
C ARG A 344 -8.18 26.11 15.90
N ARG A 345 -7.47 27.16 15.51
CA ARG A 345 -6.83 28.12 16.42
C ARG A 345 -7.83 28.88 17.30
N SER A 346 -9.00 29.15 16.74
CA SER A 346 -10.09 29.88 17.39
C SER A 346 -10.86 29.05 18.43
N ASP A 347 -10.60 27.74 18.55
CA ASP A 347 -11.33 26.81 19.41
C ASP A 347 -10.36 25.96 20.24
N GLY A 348 -9.47 26.64 20.96
CA GLY A 348 -8.52 26.01 21.90
C GLY A 348 -7.50 25.08 21.24
N ASP A 349 -7.07 25.39 20.01
CA ASP A 349 -6.16 24.56 19.20
C ASP A 349 -6.67 23.12 18.99
N SER A 350 -7.99 22.93 18.84
CA SER A 350 -8.55 21.61 18.59
C SER A 350 -8.02 21.01 17.27
N VAL A 351 -7.72 19.71 17.29
CA VAL A 351 -7.01 19.01 16.20
C VAL A 351 -7.94 18.09 15.45
N THR A 352 -7.84 18.10 14.11
CA THR A 352 -8.47 17.10 13.24
C THR A 352 -7.41 16.41 12.41
N ASP A 353 -7.19 15.12 12.63
CA ASP A 353 -6.21 14.33 11.88
C ASP A 353 -6.68 14.02 10.45
N LYS A 354 -5.73 13.91 9.52
CA LYS A 354 -5.88 13.65 8.08
C LYS A 354 -6.55 14.78 7.29
N TRP A 355 -5.96 15.17 6.16
CA TRP A 355 -6.52 16.20 5.28
C TRP A 355 -7.97 15.92 4.84
N SER A 356 -8.32 14.66 4.63
CA SER A 356 -9.65 14.25 4.18
C SER A 356 -10.73 14.56 5.22
N ASN A 357 -10.40 14.58 6.51
CA ASN A 357 -11.39 14.76 7.58
C ASN A 357 -11.81 16.22 7.80
N GLY A 358 -11.18 17.17 7.10
CA GLY A 358 -11.57 18.58 7.12
C GLY A 358 -12.15 19.09 5.80
N ALA A 359 -12.16 18.27 4.75
CA ALA A 359 -12.55 18.69 3.42
C ALA A 359 -14.08 18.62 3.23
N TYR A 360 -14.63 19.61 2.53
CA TYR A 360 -16.02 19.63 2.09
C TYR A 360 -16.21 18.79 0.82
N GLN A 361 -15.38 19.00 -0.21
CA GLN A 361 -15.36 18.19 -1.41
C GLN A 361 -13.93 17.78 -1.73
N ALA A 362 -13.74 16.54 -2.17
CA ALA A 362 -12.45 16.04 -2.62
C ALA A 362 -12.66 15.12 -3.83
N LYS A 363 -12.03 15.44 -4.96
CA LYS A 363 -12.05 14.64 -6.18
C LYS A 363 -10.62 14.50 -6.67
N SER A 364 -10.15 13.25 -6.79
CA SER A 364 -8.82 12.95 -7.35
C SER A 364 -7.66 13.65 -6.63
N VAL A 365 -7.73 13.80 -5.31
CA VAL A 365 -6.65 14.39 -4.49
C VAL A 365 -6.07 13.32 -3.57
N PHE A 366 -4.76 13.38 -3.35
CA PHE A 366 -4.10 12.59 -2.33
C PHE A 366 -2.94 13.34 -1.70
N ARG A 367 -2.50 12.88 -0.52
CA ARG A 367 -1.30 13.37 0.15
C ARG A 367 -0.09 12.54 -0.25
N LYS A 368 0.97 13.20 -0.70
CA LYS A 368 2.27 12.58 -0.97
C LYS A 368 3.25 12.92 0.14
N THR A 369 4.09 11.95 0.50
CA THR A 369 5.29 12.15 1.30
C THR A 369 6.48 11.58 0.54
N GLU A 370 7.53 12.38 0.40
CA GLU A 370 8.77 12.05 -0.29
C GLU A 370 9.89 11.88 0.72
N SER A 371 10.45 10.68 0.80
CA SER A 371 11.57 10.40 1.70
C SER A 371 12.87 11.06 1.25
N ASP A 372 13.11 11.11 -0.06
CA ASP A 372 14.36 11.63 -0.65
C ASP A 372 14.51 13.15 -0.44
N TRP A 373 13.41 13.88 -0.64
CA TRP A 373 13.38 15.34 -0.53
C TRP A 373 12.90 15.83 0.84
N LYS A 374 12.42 14.91 1.70
CA LYS A 374 11.81 15.22 3.00
C LYS A 374 10.67 16.23 2.86
N MET A 375 9.78 16.02 1.88
CA MET A 375 8.65 16.91 1.61
C MET A 375 7.31 16.18 1.73
N ALA A 376 6.28 16.91 2.13
CA ALA A 376 4.90 16.47 2.11
C ALA A 376 4.01 17.54 1.45
N TYR A 377 3.00 17.11 0.69
CA TYR A 377 2.09 18.00 -0.04
C TYR A 377 0.81 17.27 -0.44
N LEU A 378 -0.24 18.02 -0.78
CA LEU A 378 -1.41 17.48 -1.48
C LEU A 378 -1.25 17.72 -2.98
N ALA A 379 -1.58 16.71 -3.78
CA ALA A 379 -1.49 16.75 -5.23
C ALA A 379 -2.64 15.97 -5.87
N ARG A 380 -2.70 16.03 -7.20
CA ARG A 380 -3.66 15.21 -7.96
C ARG A 380 -3.30 13.75 -7.84
N ALA A 381 -4.31 12.87 -7.79
CA ALA A 381 -4.14 11.43 -7.83
C ALA A 381 -3.42 11.02 -9.12
N GLU A 382 -2.51 10.05 -9.01
CA GLU A 382 -1.74 9.56 -10.16
C GLU A 382 -2.66 9.12 -11.31
N GLY A 383 -2.49 9.73 -12.49
CA GLY A 383 -3.31 9.43 -13.68
C GLY A 383 -4.58 10.26 -13.85
N SER A 384 -4.92 11.11 -12.89
CA SER A 384 -6.04 12.06 -13.07
C SER A 384 -5.61 13.28 -13.92
N SER A 385 -6.52 13.74 -14.79
CA SER A 385 -6.32 14.96 -15.59
C SER A 385 -6.57 16.24 -14.80
N GLU A 386 -7.36 16.16 -13.74
CA GLU A 386 -7.78 17.27 -12.89
C GLU A 386 -8.04 16.75 -11.47
N ALA A 387 -7.99 17.65 -10.50
CA ALA A 387 -8.46 17.37 -9.15
C ALA A 387 -9.08 18.61 -8.52
N CYS A 388 -9.97 18.41 -7.55
CA CYS A 388 -10.63 19.48 -6.81
C CYS A 388 -10.62 19.17 -5.32
N LEU A 389 -10.37 20.18 -4.51
CA LEU A 389 -10.47 20.14 -3.05
C LEU A 389 -11.14 21.42 -2.55
N SER A 390 -11.99 21.31 -1.53
CA SER A 390 -12.63 22.49 -0.93
C SER A 390 -12.89 22.36 0.56
N TRP A 391 -13.08 23.51 1.23
CA TRP A 391 -13.44 23.64 2.63
C TRP A 391 -14.64 24.59 2.75
N LYS A 392 -15.67 24.19 3.51
CA LYS A 392 -16.89 24.99 3.69
C LYS A 392 -17.05 25.41 5.14
N PHE A 393 -17.31 26.70 5.35
CA PHE A 393 -17.77 27.26 6.63
C PHE A 393 -19.21 27.76 6.50
N ASP A 394 -20.04 27.54 7.51
CA ASP A 394 -21.49 27.79 7.44
C ASP A 394 -22.03 28.37 8.77
N LEU A 395 -22.65 29.54 8.68
CA LEU A 395 -23.34 30.27 9.76
C LEU A 395 -24.86 30.18 9.64
N SER A 396 -25.41 29.40 8.69
CA SER A 396 -26.85 29.37 8.40
C SER A 396 -27.72 28.91 9.58
N SER A 397 -27.13 28.20 10.56
CA SER A 397 -27.78 27.83 11.82
C SER A 397 -27.82 28.97 12.85
N THR A 398 -27.21 30.12 12.55
CA THR A 398 -27.05 31.27 13.44
C THR A 398 -27.63 32.54 12.82
N ASN A 399 -27.83 33.56 13.65
CA ASN A 399 -28.23 34.89 13.18
C ASN A 399 -27.06 35.73 12.65
N LEU A 400 -25.83 35.24 12.72
CA LEU A 400 -24.60 35.95 12.35
C LEU A 400 -24.34 35.91 10.84
N VAL A 401 -23.52 36.83 10.34
CA VAL A 401 -23.04 36.85 8.95
C VAL A 401 -21.52 37.00 8.91
N ILE A 402 -20.92 36.59 7.81
CA ILE A 402 -19.51 36.85 7.53
C ILE A 402 -19.33 38.37 7.34
N LEU A 403 -18.36 38.94 8.03
CA LEU A 403 -17.93 40.34 7.90
C LEU A 403 -16.71 40.44 6.99
N GLN A 404 -15.79 39.48 7.11
CA GLN A 404 -14.56 39.45 6.33
C GLN A 404 -13.98 38.03 6.35
N ALA A 405 -13.26 37.65 5.30
CA ALA A 405 -12.43 36.45 5.30
C ALA A 405 -10.98 36.78 4.96
N THR A 406 -10.06 36.02 5.54
CA THR A 406 -8.63 36.07 5.26
C THR A 406 -8.16 34.67 4.94
N VAL A 407 -7.42 34.51 3.84
CA VAL A 407 -6.98 33.19 3.35
C VAL A 407 -5.50 33.17 2.97
N SER A 408 -4.84 32.07 3.32
CA SER A 408 -3.51 31.74 2.80
C SER A 408 -3.60 30.50 1.92
N CYS A 409 -3.27 30.63 0.63
CA CYS A 409 -3.50 29.63 -0.40
C CYS A 409 -2.17 29.13 -1.01
N PRO A 410 -1.43 28.26 -0.30
CA PRO A 410 -0.10 27.83 -0.74
C PRO A 410 -0.20 26.87 -1.93
N GLY A 411 0.49 27.19 -3.02
CA GLY A 411 0.65 26.26 -4.14
C GLY A 411 1.96 26.42 -4.88
N THR A 412 2.59 25.29 -5.20
CA THR A 412 3.80 25.18 -6.00
C THR A 412 3.46 24.46 -7.30
N THR A 413 3.78 25.07 -8.42
CA THR A 413 3.61 24.48 -9.75
C THR A 413 4.95 24.08 -10.36
N PHE A 414 4.95 23.04 -11.18
CA PHE A 414 6.08 22.60 -11.99
C PHE A 414 5.63 22.42 -13.44
N GLU A 415 6.57 22.52 -14.39
CA GLU A 415 6.27 22.45 -15.83
C GLU A 415 5.13 23.42 -16.22
N ASP A 416 4.01 22.91 -16.74
CA ASP A 416 2.80 23.66 -17.08
C ASP A 416 1.62 23.33 -16.16
N GLY A 417 1.88 22.81 -14.95
CA GLY A 417 0.85 22.58 -13.94
C GLY A 417 0.13 23.87 -13.55
N GLU A 418 -1.18 23.79 -13.34
CA GLU A 418 -2.03 24.95 -13.04
C GLU A 418 -2.79 24.70 -11.73
N ILE A 419 -2.69 25.66 -10.81
CA ILE A 419 -3.44 25.70 -9.55
C ILE A 419 -4.33 26.93 -9.58
N CYS A 420 -5.64 26.73 -9.49
CA CYS A 420 -6.63 27.79 -9.46
C CYS A 420 -7.34 27.80 -8.12
N TRP A 421 -7.10 28.84 -7.32
CA TRP A 421 -7.77 29.04 -6.04
C TRP A 421 -8.98 29.95 -6.20
N LYS A 422 -10.04 29.62 -5.49
CA LYS A 422 -11.30 30.37 -5.52
C LYS A 422 -12.00 30.31 -4.18
N ILE A 423 -12.54 31.43 -3.74
CA ILE A 423 -13.47 31.46 -2.59
C ILE A 423 -14.83 31.99 -3.04
N CYS A 424 -15.89 31.35 -2.58
CA CYS A 424 -17.28 31.73 -2.89
C CYS A 424 -18.08 31.94 -1.61
N GLY A 425 -18.85 33.01 -1.55
CA GLY A 425 -19.95 33.21 -0.60
C GLY A 425 -21.30 32.98 -1.25
N SER A 426 -22.36 33.56 -0.68
CA SER A 426 -23.74 33.37 -1.16
C SER A 426 -23.94 33.85 -2.61
N ASP A 427 -23.45 35.04 -2.93
CA ASP A 427 -23.73 35.72 -4.21
C ASP A 427 -22.46 36.14 -4.97
N HIS A 428 -21.29 35.95 -4.36
CA HIS A 428 -20.00 36.36 -4.93
C HIS A 428 -18.98 35.24 -4.90
N CYS A 429 -18.13 35.19 -5.93
CA CYS A 429 -16.99 34.31 -6.00
C CYS A 429 -15.77 35.08 -6.49
N GLN A 430 -14.65 34.94 -5.78
CA GLN A 430 -13.39 35.59 -6.09
C GLN A 430 -12.31 34.56 -6.42
N LEU A 431 -11.57 34.80 -7.50
CA LEU A 431 -10.34 34.07 -7.79
C LEU A 431 -9.21 34.61 -6.93
N LEU A 432 -8.38 33.72 -6.41
CA LEU A 432 -7.29 34.05 -5.51
C LEU A 432 -5.96 33.78 -6.21
N GLU A 433 -4.97 34.61 -5.92
CA GLU A 433 -3.61 34.41 -6.43
C GLU A 433 -3.00 33.16 -5.79
N ASN A 434 -2.41 32.29 -6.62
CA ASN A 434 -1.73 31.10 -6.12
C ASN A 434 -0.48 31.50 -5.32
N GLY A 435 -0.41 31.07 -4.06
CA GLY A 435 0.64 31.45 -3.13
C GLY A 435 0.34 32.71 -2.30
N CYS A 436 -0.90 33.23 -2.32
CA CYS A 436 -1.27 34.35 -1.48
C CYS A 436 -1.17 33.99 0.01
N VAL A 437 -0.78 34.97 0.83
CA VAL A 437 -0.65 34.85 2.28
C VAL A 437 -1.47 35.96 2.92
N ASP A 438 -2.32 35.58 3.87
CA ASP A 438 -3.23 36.47 4.60
C ASP A 438 -3.99 37.45 3.69
N TYR A 439 -4.46 36.93 2.55
CA TYR A 439 -5.17 37.72 1.56
C TYR A 439 -6.61 37.97 2.02
N GLU A 440 -7.00 39.25 2.08
CA GLU A 440 -8.34 39.65 2.49
C GLU A 440 -9.35 39.49 1.34
N VAL A 441 -10.50 38.92 1.67
CA VAL A 441 -11.59 38.65 0.74
C VAL A 441 -12.87 39.23 1.34
N ASP A 442 -13.53 40.09 0.57
CA ASP A 442 -14.83 40.63 0.95
C ASP A 442 -15.93 39.60 0.67
N LEU A 443 -16.48 39.05 1.75
CA LEU A 443 -17.64 38.17 1.75
C LEU A 443 -18.74 38.72 2.66
N SER A 444 -18.73 40.03 2.89
CA SER A 444 -19.62 40.72 3.81
C SER A 444 -21.08 40.36 3.55
N GLY A 445 -21.81 39.98 4.62
CA GLY A 445 -23.23 39.60 4.56
C GLY A 445 -23.49 38.15 4.14
N SER A 446 -22.48 37.38 3.72
CA SER A 446 -22.66 35.96 3.37
C SER A 446 -22.95 35.11 4.62
N LYS A 447 -23.79 34.07 4.46
CA LYS A 447 -24.07 33.09 5.52
C LYS A 447 -23.11 31.91 5.52
N TRP A 448 -22.38 31.71 4.44
CA TRP A 448 -21.42 30.63 4.29
C TRP A 448 -20.33 31.05 3.32
N CYS A 449 -19.20 30.35 3.37
CA CYS A 449 -18.20 30.44 2.31
C CYS A 449 -17.58 29.10 2.00
N VAL A 450 -17.10 28.94 0.77
CA VAL A 450 -16.36 27.76 0.29
C VAL A 450 -15.03 28.22 -0.30
N LEU A 451 -13.92 27.87 0.35
CA LEU A 451 -12.59 27.96 -0.23
C LEU A 451 -12.34 26.69 -1.05
N SER A 452 -11.89 26.83 -2.28
CA SER A 452 -11.71 25.72 -3.22
C SER A 452 -10.44 25.88 -4.04
N VAL A 453 -9.90 24.74 -4.47
CA VAL A 453 -8.75 24.67 -5.36
C VAL A 453 -8.98 23.63 -6.44
N GLU A 454 -8.71 24.04 -7.67
CA GLU A 454 -8.65 23.17 -8.84
C GLU A 454 -7.19 23.02 -9.28
N MET A 455 -6.78 21.78 -9.50
CA MET A 455 -5.44 21.42 -9.96
C MET A 455 -5.56 20.76 -11.34
N SER A 456 -4.78 21.20 -12.32
CA SER A 456 -4.85 20.66 -13.70
C SER A 456 -3.51 20.74 -14.46
N ARG A 457 -3.55 20.38 -15.76
CA ARG A 457 -2.42 20.37 -16.72
C ARG A 457 -1.27 19.43 -16.36
N GLY A 458 -0.01 19.77 -16.57
CA GLY A 458 1.15 18.91 -16.36
C GLY A 458 1.51 18.02 -17.56
N ARG A 459 2.75 17.50 -17.59
CA ARG A 459 3.30 16.72 -18.70
C ARG A 459 3.79 15.33 -18.28
N GLY A 460 3.55 14.36 -19.15
CA GLY A 460 4.05 13.00 -19.00
C GLY A 460 3.42 12.24 -17.84
N ALA A 461 4.01 11.08 -17.51
CA ALA A 461 3.49 10.19 -16.47
C ALA A 461 3.49 10.80 -15.06
N ASN A 462 4.25 11.87 -14.86
CA ASN A 462 4.40 12.59 -13.60
C ASN A 462 3.53 13.85 -13.51
N ALA A 463 2.66 14.12 -14.49
CA ALA A 463 1.82 15.32 -14.51
C ALA A 463 1.10 15.55 -13.18
N TRP A 464 0.63 14.49 -12.53
CA TRP A 464 -0.11 14.53 -11.26
C TRP A 464 0.61 15.32 -10.15
N GLN A 465 1.95 15.32 -10.10
CA GLN A 465 2.76 16.01 -9.08
C GLN A 465 3.14 17.45 -9.45
N HIS A 466 2.75 17.92 -10.64
CA HIS A 466 3.11 19.26 -11.13
C HIS A 466 2.31 20.38 -10.47
N THR A 467 1.35 20.02 -9.62
CA THR A 467 0.51 20.92 -8.83
C THR A 467 0.55 20.42 -7.40
N GLN A 468 1.22 21.14 -6.51
CA GLN A 468 1.43 20.76 -5.12
C GLN A 468 0.91 21.86 -4.20
N ILE A 469 -0.15 21.61 -3.44
CA ILE A 469 -0.67 22.56 -2.46
C ILE A 469 -0.20 22.20 -1.05
N ALA A 470 -0.09 23.21 -0.19
CA ALA A 470 0.41 23.09 1.18
C ALA A 470 1.76 22.35 1.28
N ARG A 471 2.62 22.52 0.26
CA ARG A 471 3.92 21.85 0.18
C ARG A 471 4.84 22.29 1.32
N GLN A 472 5.32 21.33 2.09
CA GLN A 472 6.04 21.58 3.33
C GLN A 472 7.16 20.56 3.57
N SER A 473 8.22 20.96 4.27
CA SER A 473 9.24 20.02 4.76
C SER A 473 8.64 19.10 5.84
N THR A 474 8.94 17.80 5.80
CA THR A 474 8.51 16.82 6.82
C THR A 474 9.17 17.05 8.18
N THR A 475 10.19 17.91 8.26
CA THR A 475 10.83 18.30 9.52
C THR A 475 10.22 19.54 10.14
N GLU A 476 9.34 20.23 9.42
CA GLU A 476 8.67 21.43 9.91
C GLU A 476 7.36 21.02 10.59
N LEU A 477 7.33 21.13 11.92
CA LEU A 477 6.23 20.62 12.75
C LEU A 477 5.37 21.74 13.36
N ASN A 478 5.74 23.00 13.16
CA ASN A 478 5.10 24.15 13.81
C ASN A 478 4.44 25.13 12.84
N HIS A 479 4.52 24.87 11.53
CA HIS A 479 4.00 25.75 10.49
C HIS A 479 2.82 25.10 9.75
N PHE A 480 1.79 25.89 9.47
CA PHE A 480 0.55 25.46 8.84
C PHE A 480 0.23 26.42 7.67
N PRO A 481 0.70 26.10 6.46
CA PRO A 481 0.74 27.08 5.36
C PRO A 481 -0.62 27.39 4.73
N LEU A 482 -1.61 26.50 4.86
CA LEU A 482 -2.98 26.73 4.37
C LEU A 482 -3.83 27.22 5.54
N SER A 483 -4.40 28.42 5.42
CA SER A 483 -5.25 29.01 6.45
C SER A 483 -6.56 29.57 5.87
N LEU A 484 -7.64 29.40 6.63
CA LEU A 484 -8.94 29.99 6.40
C LEU A 484 -9.41 30.65 7.71
N ARG A 485 -9.42 31.97 7.72
CA ARG A 485 -9.85 32.80 8.84
C ARG A 485 -11.07 33.61 8.45
N ILE A 486 -12.09 33.61 9.28
CA ILE A 486 -13.40 34.21 9.00
C ILE A 486 -13.81 35.01 10.21
N PHE A 487 -14.04 36.30 10.00
CA PHE A 487 -14.62 37.21 10.98
C PHE A 487 -16.12 37.30 10.72
N PHE A 488 -16.93 37.16 11.77
CA PHE A 488 -18.37 37.15 11.65
C PHE A 488 -19.04 37.81 12.86
N GLY A 489 -20.23 38.35 12.65
CA GLY A 489 -20.94 39.13 13.67
C GLY A 489 -22.40 39.38 13.31
N SER A 490 -23.08 40.19 14.15
CA SER A 490 -24.39 40.74 13.80
C SER A 490 -24.25 41.84 12.76
N LEU A 491 -25.30 42.06 11.97
CA LEU A 491 -25.42 43.22 11.06
C LEU A 491 -25.87 44.50 11.79
N ASP A 492 -26.25 44.38 13.06
CA ASP A 492 -26.78 45.46 13.91
C ASP A 492 -25.69 46.34 14.55
#